data_AF-A0A2N1D8T0-F1
#
_entry.id   AF-A0A2N1D8T0-F1
#
_cell.length_a   1.000
_cell.length_b   1.000
_cell.length_c   1.000
_cell.angle_alpha   90.00
_cell.angle_beta   90.00
_cell.angle_gamma   90.00
#
_symmetry.space_group_name_H-M   'P 1'
#
loop_
_entity.id
_entity.type
_entity.pdbx_description
1 polymer ?
#
loop_
_entity_poly.entity_id
_entity_poly.type
_entity_poly.pdbx_seq_one_letter_code
_entity_poly.pdbx_strand_id
1 'polypeptide(L)' 'MNNAPKLSLKIRILIGIIAVPSLILTAMLISMFINQTPGEISFFEVVYALVGVFAMYIALTGKKFF' A
#
# COMPACT_ATOMS: atom_id res chain seq x y z
N MET A 1 -17.28 7.05 -24.28
CA MET A 1 -16.93 7.43 -22.89
C MET A 1 -16.88 6.15 -22.08
N ASN A 2 -15.69 5.69 -21.69
CA ASN A 2 -15.51 4.41 -20.98
C ASN A 2 -15.99 4.53 -19.53
N ASN A 3 -17.29 4.30 -19.31
CA ASN A 3 -17.95 4.35 -18.01
C ASN A 3 -17.67 3.08 -17.18
N ALA A 4 -16.40 2.69 -17.04
CA ALA A 4 -16.05 1.60 -16.14
C ALA A 4 -16.37 2.03 -14.70
N PRO A 5 -17.14 1.23 -13.94
CA PRO A 5 -17.59 1.62 -12.60
C PRO A 5 -16.40 1.68 -11.64
N LYS A 6 -15.89 2.89 -11.38
CA LYS A 6 -14.82 3.15 -10.41
C LYS A 6 -15.34 3.00 -8.97
N LEU A 7 -14.44 2.73 -8.03
CA LEU A 7 -14.79 2.79 -6.60
C LEU A 7 -15.23 4.19 -6.19
N SER A 8 -16.22 4.24 -5.29
CA SER A 8 -16.65 5.49 -4.65
C SER A 8 -15.50 6.16 -3.90
N LEU A 9 -15.45 7.49 -3.95
CA LEU A 9 -14.42 8.30 -3.29
C LEU A 9 -14.31 7.99 -1.79
N LYS A 10 -15.43 7.76 -1.10
CA LYS A 10 -15.45 7.41 0.33
C LYS A 10 -14.66 6.13 0.62
N ILE A 11 -14.85 5.10 -0.21
CA ILE A 11 -14.16 3.81 -0.03
C ILE A 11 -12.68 3.95 -0.37
N ARG A 12 -12.34 4.72 -1.40
CA ARG A 12 -10.94 5.00 -1.78
C ARG A 12 -10.18 5.71 -0.65
N ILE A 13 -10.81 6.69 -0.01
CA ILE A 13 -10.24 7.39 1.14
C ILE A 13 -10.03 6.40 2.30
N LEU A 14 -11.03 5.56 2.61
CA LEU A 14 -10.92 4.56 3.66
C LEU A 14 -9.76 3.58 3.42
N ILE A 15 -9.65 3.04 2.19
CA ILE A 15 -8.55 2.16 1.80
C ILE A 15 -7.21 2.89 1.95
N GLY A 16 -7.14 4.15 1.52
CA GLY A 16 -5.92 4.97 1.65
C GLY A 16 -5.49 5.15 3.10
N ILE A 17 -6.43 5.45 4.01
CA ILE A 17 -6.15 5.59 5.45
C ILE A 17 -5.63 4.27 6.04
N ILE A 18 -6.27 3.14 5.72
CA ILE A 18 -5.87 1.81 6.20
C ILE A 18 -4.49 1.40 5.64
N ALA A 19 -4.12 1.88 4.45
CA ALA A 19 -2.82 1.59 3.84
C ALA A 19 -1.66 2.35 4.51
N VAL A 20 -1.91 3.45 5.23
CA VAL A 20 -0.85 4.33 5.78
C VAL A 20 0.18 3.58 6.63
N PRO A 21 -0.18 2.74 7.61
CA PRO A 21 0.79 2.00 8.41
C PRO A 21 1.70 1.10 7.57
N SER A 22 1.14 0.42 6.57
CA SER A 22 1.91 -0.42 5.63
C SER A 22 2.82 0.40 4.72
N LEU A 23 2.42 1.60 4.32
CA LEU A 23 3.27 2.51 3.54
C LEU A 23 4.44 3.05 4.39
N ILE A 24 4.20 3.32 5.67
CA ILE A 24 5.27 3.67 6.62
C ILE A 24 6.25 2.50 6.75
N LEU A 25 5.73 1.28 6.94
CA LEU A 25 6.57 0.07 6.98
C LEU A 25 7.39 -0.08 5.69
N THR A 26 6.77 0.14 4.52
CA THR A 26 7.47 0.12 3.23
C THR A 26 8.64 1.11 3.21
N ALA A 27 8.42 2.35 3.64
CA ALA A 27 9.44 3.38 3.70
C ALA A 27 10.58 3.00 4.67
N MET A 28 10.24 2.41 5.83
CA MET A 28 11.23 1.91 6.79
C MET A 28 12.08 0.78 6.20
N LEU A 29 11.47 -0.21 5.55
CA LEU A 29 12.19 -1.33 4.93
C LEU A 29 13.13 -0.84 3.82
N ILE A 30 12.68 0.10 2.98
CA ILE A 30 13.53 0.73 1.95
C ILE A 30 14.69 1.49 2.59
N SER A 31 14.45 2.23 3.67
CA SER A 31 15.49 2.95 4.41
C SER A 31 16.52 1.99 5.01
N MET A 32 16.09 0.89 5.63
CA MET A 32 16.98 -0.13 6.17
C MET A 32 17.84 -0.77 5.07
N PHE A 33 17.24 -1.02 3.90
CA PHE A 33 17.94 -1.57 2.75
C PHE A 33 19.01 -0.61 2.20
N ILE A 34 18.69 0.68 2.05
CA ILE A 34 19.63 1.70 1.56
C ILE A 34 20.75 1.95 2.56
N ASN A 35 20.42 2.06 3.85
CA ASN A 35 21.36 2.39 4.90
C ASN A 35 22.11 1.17 5.46
N GLN A 36 21.89 -0.02 4.88
CA GLN A 36 22.43 -1.29 5.36
C GLN A 36 22.28 -1.47 6.88
N THR A 37 21.15 -0.98 7.41
CA THR A 37 20.91 -0.99 8.85
C THR A 37 20.73 -2.43 9.31
N PRO A 38 21.48 -2.88 10.35
CA PRO A 38 21.32 -4.22 10.86
C PRO A 38 19.91 -4.41 11.44
N GLY A 39 19.23 -5.44 10.96
CA GLY A 39 17.91 -5.83 11.44
C GLY A 39 17.35 -6.99 10.62
N GLU A 40 16.67 -7.91 11.27
CA GLU A 40 15.99 -9.01 10.61
C GLU A 40 14.66 -8.52 10.05
N ILE A 41 14.44 -8.72 8.75
CA ILE A 41 13.16 -8.43 8.11
C ILE A 41 12.40 -9.75 7.99
N SER A 42 11.25 -9.84 8.64
CA SER A 42 10.39 -11.01 8.56
C SER A 42 9.64 -11.05 7.22
N PHE A 43 9.29 -12.27 6.78
CA PHE A 43 8.47 -12.45 5.58
C PHE A 43 7.13 -11.68 5.65
N PHE A 44 6.51 -11.66 6.84
CA PHE A 44 5.24 -10.96 7.03
C PHE A 44 5.38 -9.44 6.86
N GLU A 45 6.47 -8.82 7.32
CA GLU A 45 6.67 -7.38 7.11
C GLU A 45 6.76 -7.01 5.63
N VAL A 46 7.44 -7.84 4.84
CA VAL A 46 7.51 -7.66 3.38
C VAL A 46 6.12 -7.78 2.75
N VAL A 47 5.35 -8.80 3.14
CA VAL A 47 3.98 -8.99 2.64
C VAL A 47 3.08 -7.82 3.05
N TYR A 48 3.14 -7.37 4.30
CA TYR A 48 2.35 -6.25 4.79
C TYR A 48 2.69 -4.94 4.08
N ALA A 49 3.97 -4.70 3.80
CA ALA A 49 4.42 -3.55 3.01
C ALA A 49 3.86 -3.61 1.58
N LEU A 50 3.96 -4.75 0.90
CA LEU A 50 3.43 -4.95 -0.44
C LEU A 50 1.91 -4.75 -0.52
N VAL A 51 1.17 -5.28 0.46
CA VAL A 51 -0.28 -5.08 0.56
C VAL A 51 -0.62 -3.59 0.68
N GLY A 52 0.16 -2.81 1.44
CA GLY A 52 0.01 -1.36 1.54
C GLY A 52 0.17 -0.63 0.22
N VAL A 53 1.24 -0.95 -0.52
CA VAL A 53 1.49 -0.38 -1.86
C VAL A 53 0.35 -0.72 -2.81
N PHE A 54 -0.13 -1.96 -2.78
CA PHE A 54 -1.26 -2.39 -3.60
C PHE A 54 -2.58 -1.69 -3.21
N ALA A 55 -2.86 -1.56 -1.92
CA ALA A 55 -4.03 -0.83 -1.42
C ALA A 55 -3.98 0.66 -1.83
N MET A 56 -2.79 1.27 -1.77
CA MET A 56 -2.59 2.64 -2.24
C MET A 56 -2.85 2.77 -3.75
N TYR A 57 -2.38 1.81 -4.56
CA TYR A 57 -2.69 1.77 -5.99
C TYR A 57 -4.20 1.74 -6.26
N ILE A 58 -4.96 0.92 -5.51
CA ILE A 58 -6.42 0.85 -5.62
C ILE A 58 -7.07 2.18 -5.19
N ALA A 59 -6.62 2.77 -4.08
CA ALA A 59 -7.11 4.06 -3.60
C ALA A 59 -6.89 5.18 -4.63
N LEU A 60 -5.74 5.21 -5.31
CA LEU A 60 -5.42 6.22 -6.32
C LEU A 60 -6.12 6.00 -7.66
N THR A 61 -6.14 4.76 -8.17
CA THR A 61 -6.70 4.47 -9.49
C THR A 61 -8.21 4.26 -9.49
N GLY A 62 -8.79 3.87 -8.36
CA GLY A 62 -10.20 3.53 -8.23
C GLY A 62 -10.60 2.27 -9.01
N LYS A 63 -9.62 1.46 -9.45
CA LYS A 63 -9.86 0.17 -10.10
C LYS A 63 -10.45 -0.82 -9.10
N LYS A 64 -11.53 -1.49 -9.48
CA LYS A 64 -12.09 -2.64 -8.75
C LYS A 64 -11.37 -3.90 -9.23
N PHE A 65 -10.84 -4.68 -8.31
CA PHE A 65 -10.23 -5.97 -8.61
C PHE A 65 -11.14 -7.16 -8.24
N PHE A 66 -12.22 -6.89 -7.51
CA PHE A 66 -13.33 -7.80 -7.19
C PHE A 66 -14.64 -7.00 -7.19
#